data_AF-A0A2E2HC69-F1
#
_entry.id   AF-A0A2E2HC69-F1
#
_cell.length_a   1.000
_cell.length_b   1.000
_cell.length_c   1.000
_cell.angle_alpha   90.00
_cell.angle_beta   90.00
_cell.angle_gamma   90.00
#
_symmetry.space_group_name_H-M   'P 1'
#
loop_
_entity.id
_entity.type
_entity.pdbx_description
1 polymer ?
#
loop_
_entity_poly.entity_id
_entity_poly.type
_entity_poly.pdbx_seq_one_letter_code
_entity_poly.pdbx_strand_id
1 'polypeptide(L)'
;MSAPGQQTNASYTGRFAPSPTGPLHAGSLIAALASFLDARARQGRWLVRMEDLDPPRESPEAAVEILRALEILELHWDDEVLYQSQRHAAYQQALQELGSAGQLFPCTCTRQDIRDNEGVYPGTCRQQKLNVHDNPLADFAIRCKVADQDITFTDQIQGEQHQNLHEECGDFIIKRKDGLFAYQLAVVVDDAFQGISHVIRGVDLLDSTARQIHLQKLLGLQQPVYGHIPVIVNTEGQKLSKQHHAAPLDLSSPTLTLYKGLQYLQQAPDPELQNSSPTELLHWAIQHWNPANLKNRRQVDEHQ
;
A
#
# COMPACT_ATOMS: atom_id res chain seq x y z
N MET A 1 -25.55 -37.50 4.76
CA MET A 1 -26.04 -36.19 5.22
C MET A 1 -24.89 -35.51 5.92
N SER A 2 -24.08 -34.78 5.16
CA SER A 2 -22.90 -34.09 5.67
C SER A 2 -23.32 -32.70 6.11
N ALA A 3 -22.92 -32.31 7.33
CA ALA A 3 -23.26 -31.04 7.95
C ALA A 3 -22.78 -29.86 7.08
N PRO A 4 -23.55 -28.75 7.02
CA PRO A 4 -23.10 -27.54 6.35
C PRO A 4 -21.91 -26.96 7.10
N GLY A 5 -20.79 -26.76 6.38
CA GLY A 5 -19.58 -26.17 6.91
C GLY A 5 -19.86 -24.80 7.50
N GLN A 6 -19.43 -24.59 8.74
CA GLN A 6 -19.33 -23.26 9.34
C GLN A 6 -18.39 -22.43 8.45
N GLN A 7 -18.95 -21.47 7.71
CA GLN A 7 -18.19 -20.34 7.21
C GLN A 7 -17.61 -19.65 8.44
N THR A 8 -16.31 -19.84 8.67
CA THR A 8 -15.55 -18.97 9.55
C THR A 8 -15.67 -17.57 8.95
N ASN A 9 -16.43 -16.67 9.59
CA ASN A 9 -16.35 -15.25 9.29
C ASN A 9 -14.86 -14.87 9.39
N ALA A 10 -14.21 -14.68 8.24
CA ALA A 10 -12.79 -14.35 8.22
C ALA A 10 -12.62 -13.05 9.01
N SER A 11 -11.84 -13.10 10.10
CA SER A 11 -11.62 -11.95 10.98
C SER A 11 -10.93 -10.84 10.20
N TYR A 12 -11.45 -9.60 10.31
CA TYR A 12 -10.83 -8.43 9.69
C TYR A 12 -9.35 -8.35 10.08
N THR A 13 -8.48 -8.25 9.08
CA THR A 13 -7.05 -7.93 9.23
C THR A 13 -6.72 -6.82 8.23
N GLY A 14 -6.26 -5.68 8.76
CA GLY A 14 -5.74 -4.54 8.00
C GLY A 14 -4.26 -4.30 8.32
N ARG A 15 -3.62 -3.35 7.62
CA ARG A 15 -2.22 -3.01 7.89
C ARG A 15 -1.84 -1.57 7.56
N PHE A 16 -0.82 -1.08 8.24
CA PHE A 16 -0.02 0.05 7.81
C PHE A 16 1.34 -0.41 7.30
N ALA A 17 1.68 -0.03 6.06
CA ALA A 17 2.87 -0.51 5.38
C ALA A 17 3.76 0.66 4.90
N PRO A 18 4.50 1.35 5.79
CA PRO A 18 5.33 2.48 5.43
C PRO A 18 6.69 2.04 4.84
N SER A 19 7.22 2.82 3.89
CA SER A 19 8.63 2.72 3.49
C SER A 19 9.52 3.57 4.42
N PRO A 20 10.64 3.05 4.94
CA PRO A 20 11.51 3.77 5.89
C PRO A 20 12.46 4.74 5.19
N THR A 21 11.91 5.66 4.41
CA THR A 21 12.67 6.71 3.68
C THR A 21 12.79 8.01 4.48
N GLY A 22 12.47 7.99 5.77
CA GLY A 22 12.38 9.15 6.67
C GLY A 22 11.23 9.03 7.69
N PRO A 23 11.10 9.97 8.63
CA PRO A 23 10.08 9.94 9.68
C PRO A 23 8.65 10.04 9.13
N LEU A 24 7.66 9.75 9.99
CA LEU A 24 6.26 10.00 9.67
C LEU A 24 5.99 11.50 9.49
N HIS A 25 5.06 11.81 8.60
CA HIS A 25 4.53 13.15 8.33
C HIS A 25 3.00 13.07 8.25
N ALA A 26 2.31 14.20 8.08
CA ALA A 26 0.84 14.25 8.10
C ALA A 26 0.17 13.25 7.12
N GLY A 27 0.67 13.17 5.88
CA GLY A 27 0.20 12.19 4.90
C GLY A 27 0.35 10.71 5.31
N SER A 28 1.46 10.32 5.95
CA SER A 28 1.61 8.94 6.43
C SER A 28 0.86 8.69 7.74
N LEU A 29 0.66 9.72 8.56
CA LEU A 29 -0.22 9.68 9.74
C LEU A 29 -1.66 9.34 9.35
N ILE A 30 -2.25 10.03 8.37
CA ILE A 30 -3.65 9.75 7.99
C ILE A 30 -3.83 8.34 7.44
N ALA A 31 -2.80 7.78 6.76
CA ALA A 31 -2.82 6.40 6.30
C ALA A 31 -2.74 5.40 7.47
N ALA A 32 -1.85 5.64 8.43
CA ALA A 32 -1.77 4.83 9.65
C ALA A 32 -3.07 4.89 10.45
N LEU A 33 -3.56 6.10 10.72
CA LEU A 33 -4.76 6.34 11.51
C LEU A 33 -6.02 5.76 10.85
N ALA A 34 -6.26 6.02 9.55
CA ALA A 34 -7.43 5.48 8.87
C ALA A 34 -7.43 3.94 8.84
N SER A 35 -6.29 3.31 8.53
CA SER A 35 -6.19 1.85 8.52
C SER A 35 -6.35 1.25 9.92
N PHE A 36 -5.85 1.92 10.96
CA PHE A 36 -6.02 1.52 12.35
C PHE A 36 -7.48 1.61 12.78
N LEU A 37 -8.13 2.76 12.55
CA LEU A 37 -9.54 2.97 12.91
C LEU A 37 -10.46 1.99 12.18
N ASP A 38 -10.22 1.75 10.88
CA ASP A 38 -11.03 0.82 10.08
C ASP A 38 -10.94 -0.61 10.61
N ALA A 39 -9.75 -1.02 11.06
CA ALA A 39 -9.53 -2.32 11.71
C ALA A 39 -10.17 -2.41 13.09
N ARG A 40 -9.90 -1.45 13.98
CA ARG A 40 -10.39 -1.48 15.36
C ARG A 40 -11.90 -1.32 15.44
N ALA A 41 -12.52 -0.50 14.58
CA ALA A 41 -13.98 -0.36 14.51
C ALA A 41 -14.69 -1.65 14.11
N ARG A 42 -14.00 -2.56 13.40
CA ARG A 42 -14.49 -3.90 13.03
C ARG A 42 -13.97 -5.01 13.93
N GLN A 43 -13.39 -4.65 15.08
CA GLN A 43 -12.80 -5.60 16.05
C GLN A 43 -11.76 -6.53 15.40
N GLY A 44 -11.06 -6.01 14.39
CA GLY A 44 -10.05 -6.72 13.63
C GLY A 44 -8.64 -6.51 14.15
N ARG A 45 -7.71 -7.17 13.47
CA ARG A 45 -6.27 -6.99 13.64
C ARG A 45 -5.75 -5.84 12.78
N TRP A 46 -4.78 -5.12 13.28
CA TRP A 46 -4.03 -4.10 12.56
C TRP A 46 -2.54 -4.37 12.65
N LEU A 47 -1.93 -4.72 11.52
CA LEU A 47 -0.53 -5.11 11.43
C LEU A 47 0.34 -3.95 10.94
N VAL A 48 1.63 -4.01 11.23
CA VAL A 48 2.63 -3.11 10.64
C VAL A 48 3.63 -3.93 9.81
N ARG A 49 3.94 -3.42 8.62
CA ARG A 49 4.96 -3.99 7.74
C ARG A 49 5.90 -2.89 7.24
N MET A 50 7.18 -3.02 7.50
CA MET A 50 8.18 -2.09 6.98
C MET A 50 8.49 -2.45 5.52
N GLU A 51 8.22 -1.52 4.58
CA GLU A 51 8.49 -1.69 3.15
C GLU A 51 9.92 -1.24 2.79
N ASP A 52 10.90 -1.93 3.36
CA ASP A 52 12.35 -1.79 3.18
C ASP A 52 12.87 -2.64 2.00
N LEU A 53 12.43 -2.29 0.79
CA LEU A 53 12.78 -2.98 -0.49
C LEU A 53 13.80 -2.25 -1.37
N ASP A 54 14.19 -1.02 -1.04
CA ASP A 54 15.10 -0.19 -1.81
C ASP A 54 16.20 0.40 -0.90
N PRO A 55 17.19 -0.43 -0.48
CA PRO A 55 18.21 -0.02 0.50
C PRO A 55 18.91 1.31 0.21
N PRO A 56 19.20 1.69 -1.06
CA PRO A 56 19.76 3.01 -1.37
C PRO A 56 18.90 4.22 -0.97
N ARG A 57 17.59 4.03 -0.75
CA ARG A 57 16.63 5.10 -0.39
C ARG A 57 16.19 5.04 1.07
N GLU A 58 16.61 4.00 1.78
CA GLU A 58 16.20 3.75 3.16
C GLU A 58 17.09 4.49 4.15
N SER A 59 16.52 4.83 5.29
CA SER A 59 17.25 5.24 6.50
C SER A 59 17.04 4.15 7.55
N PRO A 60 18.11 3.52 8.05
CA PRO A 60 18.02 2.54 9.15
C PRO A 60 17.32 3.12 10.39
N GLU A 61 17.50 4.41 10.65
CA GLU A 61 16.88 5.12 11.77
C GLU A 61 15.39 5.33 11.55
N ALA A 62 14.97 5.59 10.32
CA ALA A 62 13.57 5.91 10.00
C ALA A 62 12.61 4.77 10.37
N ALA A 63 13.00 3.50 10.21
CA ALA A 63 12.16 2.37 10.61
C ALA A 63 11.87 2.41 12.13
N VAL A 64 12.90 2.67 12.93
CA VAL A 64 12.79 2.78 14.40
C VAL A 64 11.97 4.01 14.78
N GLU A 65 12.21 5.15 14.15
CA GLU A 65 11.47 6.39 14.39
C GLU A 65 9.99 6.26 14.05
N ILE A 66 9.65 5.57 12.96
CA ILE A 66 8.27 5.28 12.56
C ILE A 66 7.57 4.47 13.65
N LEU A 67 8.17 3.36 14.09
CA LEU A 67 7.58 2.49 15.12
C LEU A 67 7.40 3.25 16.45
N ARG A 68 8.43 4.00 16.87
CA ARG A 68 8.37 4.84 18.06
C ARG A 68 7.28 5.91 17.95
N ALA A 69 7.09 6.51 16.78
CA ALA A 69 6.03 7.48 16.56
C ALA A 69 4.65 6.84 16.71
N LEU A 70 4.43 5.63 16.16
CA LEU A 70 3.19 4.89 16.33
C LEU A 70 2.92 4.57 17.81
N GLU A 71 3.94 4.17 18.58
CA GLU A 71 3.83 3.95 20.03
C GLU A 71 3.46 5.22 20.80
N ILE A 72 4.10 6.36 20.51
CA ILE A 72 3.80 7.66 21.14
C ILE A 72 2.36 8.12 20.82
N LEU A 73 1.88 7.80 19.62
CA LEU A 73 0.52 8.08 19.18
C LEU A 73 -0.48 7.00 19.63
N GLU A 74 -0.04 5.99 20.40
CA GLU A 74 -0.86 4.87 20.88
C GLU A 74 -1.57 4.05 19.78
N LEU A 75 -1.03 4.09 18.55
CA LEU A 75 -1.44 3.25 17.43
C LEU A 75 -0.74 1.90 17.52
N HIS A 76 -1.15 1.08 18.50
CA HIS A 76 -0.53 -0.22 18.75
C HIS A 76 -0.94 -1.26 17.71
N TRP A 77 0.05 -1.88 17.08
CA TRP A 77 -0.13 -2.98 16.14
C TRP A 77 -0.21 -4.34 16.82
N ASP A 78 -0.85 -5.27 16.13
CA ASP A 78 -0.91 -6.67 16.53
C ASP A 78 0.22 -7.45 15.86
N ASP A 79 0.63 -8.54 16.49
CA ASP A 79 1.70 -9.44 16.04
C ASP A 79 3.07 -8.73 15.86
N GLU A 80 4.05 -9.45 15.32
CA GLU A 80 5.38 -8.90 15.04
C GLU A 80 5.37 -8.04 13.76
N VAL A 81 6.22 -7.01 13.74
CA VAL A 81 6.44 -6.20 12.54
C VAL A 81 7.11 -7.06 11.47
N LEU A 82 6.53 -7.09 10.27
CA LEU A 82 7.13 -7.76 9.12
C LEU A 82 8.10 -6.80 8.40
N TYR A 83 9.28 -7.28 8.03
CA TYR A 83 10.27 -6.51 7.26
C TYR A 83 10.43 -7.14 5.87
N GLN A 84 10.23 -6.34 4.82
CA GLN A 84 10.32 -6.81 3.44
C GLN A 84 11.74 -7.19 3.02
N SER A 85 12.75 -6.58 3.62
CA SER A 85 14.17 -6.94 3.47
C SER A 85 14.46 -8.40 3.85
N GLN A 86 13.62 -9.01 4.70
CA GLN A 86 13.74 -10.40 5.16
C GLN A 86 12.89 -11.38 4.33
N ARG A 87 12.20 -10.90 3.29
CA ARG A 87 11.17 -11.65 2.56
C ARG A 87 11.56 -11.99 1.11
N HIS A 88 12.81 -11.72 0.73
CA HIS A 88 13.33 -11.96 -0.62
C HIS A 88 13.12 -13.39 -1.13
N ALA A 89 13.21 -14.40 -0.25
CA ALA A 89 12.96 -15.80 -0.63
C ALA A 89 11.51 -16.02 -1.10
N ALA A 90 10.53 -15.41 -0.42
CA ALA A 90 9.12 -15.51 -0.81
C ALA A 90 8.85 -14.82 -2.14
N TYR A 91 9.45 -13.65 -2.38
CA TYR A 91 9.32 -12.95 -3.66
C TYR A 91 9.97 -13.73 -4.80
N GLN A 92 11.12 -14.36 -4.53
CA GLN A 92 11.79 -15.21 -5.51
C GLN A 92 10.96 -16.45 -5.84
N GLN A 93 10.27 -17.04 -4.85
CA GLN A 93 9.34 -18.15 -5.10
C GLN A 93 8.17 -17.71 -5.98
N ALA A 94 7.51 -16.59 -5.66
CA ALA A 94 6.42 -16.06 -6.48
C ALA A 94 6.87 -15.74 -7.92
N LEU A 95 8.10 -15.22 -8.08
CA LEU A 95 8.71 -14.99 -9.39
C LEU A 95 8.90 -16.30 -10.17
N GLN A 96 9.33 -17.37 -9.50
CA GLN A 96 9.48 -18.70 -10.11
C GLN A 96 8.13 -19.28 -10.54
N GLU A 97 7.11 -19.20 -9.69
CA GLU A 97 5.75 -19.66 -10.00
C GLU A 97 5.19 -18.95 -11.24
N LEU A 98 5.27 -17.62 -11.29
CA LEU A 98 4.87 -16.83 -12.46
C LEU A 98 5.68 -17.15 -13.71
N GLY A 99 7.00 -17.36 -13.55
CA GLY A 99 7.91 -17.73 -14.63
C GLY A 99 7.57 -19.09 -15.23
N SER A 100 7.35 -20.10 -14.40
CA SER A 100 6.92 -21.45 -14.81
C SER A 100 5.55 -21.44 -15.48
N ALA A 101 4.66 -20.52 -15.11
CA ALA A 101 3.37 -20.30 -15.76
C ALA A 101 3.47 -19.50 -17.07
N GLY A 102 4.68 -19.13 -17.53
CA GLY A 102 4.90 -18.40 -18.77
C GLY A 102 4.46 -16.93 -18.75
N GLN A 103 4.20 -16.38 -17.56
CA GLN A 103 3.68 -15.03 -17.37
C GLN A 103 4.76 -13.95 -17.43
N LEU A 104 6.04 -14.33 -17.44
CA LEU A 104 7.17 -13.41 -17.33
C LEU A 104 8.05 -13.42 -18.58
N PHE A 105 8.75 -12.32 -18.82
CA PHE A 105 9.79 -12.21 -19.84
C PHE A 105 10.87 -11.20 -19.44
N PRO A 106 12.13 -11.37 -19.92
CA PRO A 106 13.19 -10.40 -19.70
C PRO A 106 13.01 -9.18 -20.61
N CYS A 107 13.31 -8.00 -20.09
CA CYS A 107 13.16 -6.73 -20.80
C CYS A 107 14.43 -5.89 -20.68
N THR A 108 15.01 -5.53 -21.82
CA THR A 108 16.20 -4.67 -21.93
C THR A 108 15.86 -3.23 -22.34
N CYS A 109 14.56 -2.91 -22.51
CA CYS A 109 14.12 -1.57 -22.88
C CYS A 109 14.57 -0.52 -21.85
N THR A 110 14.96 0.64 -22.36
CA THR A 110 15.40 1.77 -21.55
C THR A 110 14.19 2.55 -21.01
N ARG A 111 14.41 3.42 -20.02
CA ARG A 111 13.37 4.36 -19.57
C ARG A 111 12.93 5.33 -20.68
N GLN A 112 13.79 5.63 -21.65
CA GLN A 112 13.44 6.49 -22.78
C GLN A 112 12.41 5.79 -23.67
N ASP A 113 12.63 4.51 -23.99
CA ASP A 113 11.70 3.70 -24.80
C ASP A 113 10.28 3.70 -24.20
N ILE A 114 10.18 3.68 -22.86
CA ILE A 114 8.88 3.74 -22.16
C ILE A 114 8.26 5.13 -22.23
N ARG A 115 9.05 6.20 -22.08
CA ARG A 115 8.55 7.58 -22.19
C ARG A 115 8.08 7.91 -23.59
N ASP A 116 8.77 7.42 -24.62
CA ASP A 116 8.40 7.60 -26.02
C ASP A 116 7.08 6.91 -26.37
N ASN A 117 6.59 6.02 -25.50
CA ASN A 117 5.30 5.34 -25.60
C ASN A 117 4.36 5.76 -24.46
N GLU A 118 4.41 7.03 -24.04
CA GLU A 118 3.48 7.63 -23.07
C GLU A 118 3.47 6.94 -21.69
N GLY A 119 4.56 6.24 -21.33
CA GLY A 119 4.64 5.47 -20.09
C GLY A 119 4.20 4.00 -20.22
N VAL A 120 3.63 3.62 -21.35
CA VAL A 120 3.11 2.28 -21.64
C VAL A 120 4.20 1.42 -22.29
N TYR A 121 4.34 0.17 -21.84
CA TYR A 121 5.33 -0.73 -22.43
C TYR A 121 4.96 -1.16 -23.86
N PRO A 122 5.81 -0.93 -24.89
CA PRO A 122 5.47 -1.18 -26.29
C PRO A 122 5.55 -2.66 -26.75
N GLY A 123 5.82 -3.60 -25.84
CA GLY A 123 5.85 -5.03 -26.18
C GLY A 123 7.14 -5.54 -26.84
N THR A 124 8.18 -4.70 -27.01
CA THR A 124 9.42 -5.01 -27.77
C THR A 124 10.10 -6.33 -27.41
N CYS A 125 10.11 -6.68 -26.12
CA CYS A 125 10.77 -7.87 -25.58
C CYS A 125 9.77 -8.97 -25.19
N ARG A 126 8.47 -8.81 -25.44
CA ARG A 126 7.41 -9.67 -24.88
C ARG A 126 7.53 -11.15 -25.30
N GLN A 127 8.13 -11.41 -26.47
CA GLN A 127 8.37 -12.76 -27.00
C GLN A 127 9.70 -13.39 -26.53
N GLN A 128 10.52 -12.65 -25.78
CA GLN A 128 11.77 -13.17 -25.23
C GLN A 128 11.46 -14.21 -24.15
N LYS A 129 12.23 -15.30 -24.14
CA LYS A 129 12.06 -16.37 -23.15
C LYS A 129 12.86 -16.06 -21.90
N LEU A 130 12.21 -16.12 -20.74
CA LEU A 130 12.89 -16.03 -19.46
C LEU A 130 13.40 -17.42 -19.07
N ASN A 131 14.72 -17.57 -18.98
CA ASN A 131 15.30 -18.70 -18.27
C ASN A 131 15.38 -18.33 -16.79
N VAL A 132 14.46 -18.86 -15.99
CA VAL A 132 14.34 -18.50 -14.55
C VAL A 132 15.53 -18.99 -13.70
N HIS A 133 16.44 -19.74 -14.30
CA HIS A 133 17.70 -20.20 -13.72
C HIS A 133 18.91 -19.34 -14.11
N ASP A 134 18.75 -18.35 -15.00
CA ASP A 134 19.84 -17.46 -15.40
C ASP A 134 20.18 -16.44 -14.30
N ASN A 135 21.48 -16.17 -14.21
CA ASN A 135 22.22 -15.50 -13.13
C ASN A 135 21.59 -14.14 -12.69
N PRO A 136 21.49 -13.84 -11.38
CA PRO A 136 20.94 -12.57 -10.85
C PRO A 136 21.64 -11.27 -11.29
N LEU A 137 22.76 -11.33 -12.01
CA LEU A 137 23.47 -10.20 -12.60
C LEU A 137 23.02 -9.88 -14.04
N ALA A 138 21.87 -10.38 -14.46
CA ALA A 138 21.41 -10.20 -15.82
C ALA A 138 21.06 -8.73 -16.14
N ASP A 139 21.47 -8.25 -17.31
CA ASP A 139 21.36 -6.86 -17.75
C ASP A 139 19.92 -6.45 -18.18
N PHE A 140 18.89 -7.05 -17.56
CA PHE A 140 17.49 -6.87 -17.90
C PHE A 140 16.60 -6.73 -16.65
N ALA A 141 15.45 -6.05 -16.81
CA ALA A 141 14.34 -6.15 -15.86
C ALA A 141 13.44 -7.34 -16.22
N ILE A 142 12.65 -7.84 -15.26
CA ILE A 142 11.62 -8.86 -15.52
C ILE A 142 10.26 -8.17 -15.49
N ARG A 143 9.48 -8.37 -16.56
CA ARG A 143 8.12 -7.86 -16.70
C ARG A 143 7.10 -8.97 -16.57
N CYS A 144 5.94 -8.64 -16.02
CA CYS A 144 4.76 -9.48 -15.99
C CYS A 144 3.89 -9.15 -17.21
N LYS A 145 3.46 -10.18 -17.93
CA LYS A 145 2.52 -10.05 -19.03
C LYS A 145 1.17 -9.61 -18.49
N VAL A 146 0.54 -8.68 -19.20
CA VAL A 146 -0.87 -8.33 -19.01
C VAL A 146 -1.65 -8.79 -20.24
N ALA A 147 -2.91 -9.17 -20.01
CA ALA A 147 -3.86 -9.43 -21.08
C ALA A 147 -4.63 -8.14 -21.38
N ASP A 148 -5.13 -8.04 -22.60
CA ASP A 148 -6.06 -6.98 -22.99
C ASP A 148 -7.44 -7.30 -22.40
N GLN A 149 -7.62 -6.88 -21.16
CA GLN A 149 -8.83 -7.11 -20.39
C GLN A 149 -9.04 -6.01 -19.35
N ASP A 150 -10.31 -5.73 -19.11
CA ASP A 150 -10.72 -4.83 -18.06
C ASP A 150 -10.57 -5.48 -16.68
N ILE A 151 -9.97 -4.74 -15.76
CA ILE A 151 -9.95 -5.07 -14.35
C ILE A 151 -10.86 -4.08 -13.64
N THR A 152 -11.94 -4.60 -13.07
CA THR A 152 -12.87 -3.84 -12.25
C THR A 152 -12.76 -4.23 -10.79
N PHE A 153 -12.91 -3.26 -9.90
CA PHE A 153 -13.06 -3.48 -8.47
C PHE A 153 -13.87 -2.35 -7.84
N THR A 154 -14.53 -2.64 -6.74
CA THR A 154 -15.25 -1.63 -5.95
C THR A 154 -14.34 -1.16 -4.83
N ASP A 155 -13.92 0.10 -4.88
CA ASP A 155 -13.27 0.76 -3.76
C ASP A 155 -14.33 1.21 -2.75
N GLN A 156 -14.13 0.91 -1.47
CA GLN A 156 -15.09 1.27 -0.42
C GLN A 156 -15.24 2.79 -0.22
N ILE A 157 -14.27 3.59 -0.68
CA ILE A 157 -14.24 5.06 -0.51
C ILE A 157 -14.42 5.76 -1.87
N GLN A 158 -13.72 5.31 -2.91
CA GLN A 158 -13.70 5.93 -4.23
C GLN A 158 -14.76 5.35 -5.20
N GLY A 159 -15.50 4.32 -4.79
CA GLY A 159 -16.54 3.69 -5.61
C GLY A 159 -15.98 2.74 -6.67
N GLU A 160 -16.77 2.49 -7.71
CA GLU A 160 -16.37 1.58 -8.80
C GLU A 160 -15.15 2.12 -9.56
N GLN A 161 -14.15 1.26 -9.70
CA GLN A 161 -12.95 1.52 -10.48
C GLN A 161 -12.87 0.52 -11.62
N HIS A 162 -12.29 0.97 -12.73
CA HIS A 162 -12.06 0.22 -13.95
C HIS A 162 -10.73 0.66 -14.53
N GLN A 163 -9.94 -0.31 -15.01
CA GLN A 163 -8.70 -0.05 -15.71
C GLN A 163 -8.38 -1.21 -16.67
N ASN A 164 -7.97 -0.89 -17.90
CA ASN A 164 -7.37 -1.85 -18.81
C ASN A 164 -5.84 -1.72 -18.73
N LEU A 165 -5.19 -2.73 -18.13
CA LEU A 165 -3.74 -2.69 -17.94
C LEU A 165 -2.95 -2.71 -19.24
N HIS A 166 -3.46 -3.34 -20.30
CA HIS A 166 -2.76 -3.39 -21.59
C HIS A 166 -2.65 -2.00 -22.22
N GLU A 167 -3.73 -1.22 -22.15
CA GLU A 167 -3.82 0.13 -22.72
C GLU A 167 -3.16 1.19 -21.84
N GLU A 168 -3.34 1.12 -20.51
CA GLU A 168 -2.97 2.22 -19.61
C GLU A 168 -1.60 2.05 -18.95
N CYS A 169 -1.04 0.84 -18.94
CA CYS A 169 0.21 0.54 -18.22
C CYS A 169 1.18 -0.32 -19.05
N GLY A 170 0.65 -1.26 -19.83
CA GLY A 170 1.38 -2.34 -20.47
C GLY A 170 1.98 -3.34 -19.48
N ASP A 171 2.76 -4.28 -20.01
CA ASP A 171 3.47 -5.29 -19.21
C ASP A 171 4.41 -4.60 -18.21
N PHE A 172 4.12 -4.68 -16.91
CA PHE A 172 4.82 -3.90 -15.89
C PHE A 172 5.97 -4.68 -15.24
N ILE A 173 6.95 -3.94 -14.68
CA ILE A 173 8.13 -4.53 -14.04
C ILE A 173 7.73 -5.17 -12.70
N ILE A 174 8.20 -6.40 -12.48
CA ILE A 174 8.09 -7.10 -11.18
C ILE A 174 9.45 -7.38 -10.52
N LYS A 175 10.53 -7.36 -11.29
CA LYS A 175 11.91 -7.33 -10.78
C LYS A 175 12.74 -6.36 -11.62
N ARG A 176 13.37 -5.40 -10.96
CA ARG A 176 14.17 -4.35 -11.60
C ARG A 176 15.48 -4.92 -12.13
N LYS A 177 16.10 -4.19 -13.05
CA LYS A 177 17.41 -4.51 -13.65
C LYS A 177 18.55 -4.51 -12.63
N ASP A 178 18.42 -3.73 -11.56
CA ASP A 178 19.36 -3.73 -10.42
C ASP A 178 19.12 -4.88 -9.42
N GLY A 179 18.22 -5.81 -9.75
CA GLY A 179 17.93 -7.00 -8.93
C GLY A 179 16.86 -6.80 -7.86
N LEU A 180 16.45 -5.57 -7.58
CA LEU A 180 15.44 -5.27 -6.56
C LEU A 180 14.03 -5.71 -7.00
N PHE A 181 13.27 -6.28 -6.08
CA PHE A 181 11.88 -6.65 -6.33
C PHE A 181 11.01 -5.40 -6.44
N ALA A 182 10.03 -5.41 -7.36
CA ALA A 182 9.12 -4.29 -7.48
C ALA A 182 8.07 -4.33 -6.37
N TYR A 183 7.66 -3.14 -5.92
CA TYR A 183 6.58 -2.94 -4.95
C TYR A 183 5.34 -3.80 -5.25
N GLN A 184 4.92 -3.86 -6.53
CA GLN A 184 3.71 -4.58 -6.94
C GLN A 184 3.76 -6.08 -6.60
N LEU A 185 4.93 -6.72 -6.72
CA LEU A 185 5.08 -8.13 -6.38
C LEU A 185 5.12 -8.33 -4.87
N ALA A 186 5.96 -7.56 -4.18
CA ALA A 186 6.18 -7.72 -2.75
C ALA A 186 4.91 -7.47 -1.93
N VAL A 187 4.16 -6.40 -2.25
CA VAL A 187 2.92 -6.07 -1.52
C VAL A 187 1.87 -7.18 -1.65
N VAL A 188 1.73 -7.79 -2.83
CA VAL A 188 0.76 -8.86 -3.07
C VAL A 188 1.15 -10.14 -2.32
N VAL A 189 2.44 -10.50 -2.34
CA VAL A 189 2.96 -11.68 -1.66
C VAL A 189 2.83 -11.52 -0.14
N ASP A 190 3.15 -10.36 0.41
CA ASP A 190 3.10 -10.15 1.86
C ASP A 190 1.69 -9.90 2.38
N ASP A 191 0.81 -9.22 1.63
CA ASP A 191 -0.59 -9.08 2.01
C ASP A 191 -1.26 -10.47 2.09
N ALA A 192 -0.95 -11.37 1.15
CA ALA A 192 -1.43 -12.75 1.21
C ALA A 192 -0.81 -13.55 2.38
N PHE A 193 0.50 -13.39 2.62
CA PHE A 193 1.20 -14.07 3.73
C PHE A 193 0.64 -13.65 5.11
N GLN A 194 0.35 -12.37 5.30
CA GLN A 194 -0.20 -11.85 6.56
C GLN A 194 -1.73 -12.04 6.68
N GLY A 195 -2.39 -12.59 5.65
CA GLY A 195 -3.84 -12.75 5.62
C GLY A 195 -4.59 -11.42 5.64
N ILE A 196 -4.04 -10.39 4.97
CA ILE A 196 -4.68 -9.08 4.88
C ILE A 196 -6.00 -9.21 4.13
N SER A 197 -7.07 -8.81 4.80
CA SER A 197 -8.43 -8.83 4.26
C SER A 197 -8.87 -7.47 3.73
N HIS A 198 -8.30 -6.39 4.25
CA HIS A 198 -8.66 -5.01 3.92
C HIS A 198 -7.41 -4.16 3.78
N VAL A 199 -7.31 -3.44 2.66
CA VAL A 199 -6.21 -2.52 2.35
C VAL A 199 -6.77 -1.11 2.32
N ILE A 200 -6.60 -0.39 3.44
CA ILE A 200 -6.90 1.04 3.56
C ILE A 200 -5.60 1.83 3.42
N ARG A 201 -5.46 2.62 2.35
CA ARG A 201 -4.22 3.35 2.02
C ARG A 201 -4.50 4.63 1.23
N GLY A 202 -3.49 5.46 0.98
CA GLY A 202 -3.64 6.70 0.21
C GLY A 202 -4.03 6.47 -1.25
N VAL A 203 -4.86 7.36 -1.81
CA VAL A 203 -5.39 7.31 -3.19
C VAL A 203 -4.32 7.47 -4.27
N ASP A 204 -3.12 7.92 -3.91
CA ASP A 204 -1.95 7.88 -4.77
C ASP A 204 -1.54 6.45 -5.19
N LEU A 205 -2.03 5.43 -4.49
CA LEU A 205 -1.81 4.02 -4.82
C LEU A 205 -2.99 3.38 -5.54
N LEU A 206 -4.04 4.14 -5.87
CA LEU A 206 -5.25 3.62 -6.53
C LEU A 206 -4.93 2.92 -7.85
N ASP A 207 -4.15 3.57 -8.72
CA ASP A 207 -3.75 3.04 -10.03
C ASP A 207 -2.83 1.82 -9.94
N SER A 208 -2.28 1.52 -8.75
CA SER A 208 -1.53 0.27 -8.52
C SER A 208 -2.43 -0.92 -8.24
N THR A 209 -3.69 -0.69 -7.90
CA THR A 209 -4.62 -1.73 -7.44
C THR A 209 -4.94 -2.73 -8.55
N ALA A 210 -5.17 -2.29 -9.79
CA ALA A 210 -5.43 -3.22 -10.90
C ALA A 210 -4.21 -4.11 -11.20
N ARG A 211 -2.98 -3.57 -11.14
CA ARG A 211 -1.74 -4.37 -11.25
C ARG A 211 -1.63 -5.42 -10.14
N GLN A 212 -2.02 -5.07 -8.92
CA GLN A 212 -1.99 -5.97 -7.78
C GLN A 212 -3.06 -7.06 -7.89
N ILE A 213 -4.28 -6.70 -8.30
CA ILE A 213 -5.36 -7.66 -8.61
C ILE A 213 -4.94 -8.63 -9.71
N HIS A 214 -4.27 -8.14 -10.75
CA HIS A 214 -3.72 -8.99 -11.82
C HIS A 214 -2.73 -10.03 -11.27
N LEU A 215 -1.76 -9.59 -10.45
CA LEU A 215 -0.80 -10.51 -9.82
C LEU A 215 -1.47 -11.50 -8.86
N GLN A 216 -2.44 -11.04 -8.06
CA GLN A 216 -3.22 -11.91 -7.17
C GLN A 216 -3.93 -13.01 -7.95
N LYS A 217 -4.57 -12.67 -9.09
CA LYS A 217 -5.20 -13.65 -9.97
C LYS A 217 -4.21 -14.66 -10.53
N LEU A 218 -3.05 -14.20 -11.02
CA LEU A 218 -2.01 -15.08 -11.57
C LEU A 218 -1.41 -16.04 -10.53
N LEU A 219 -1.28 -15.60 -9.28
CA LEU A 219 -0.74 -16.38 -8.17
C LEU A 219 -1.83 -17.17 -7.40
N GLY A 220 -3.10 -17.06 -7.79
CA GLY A 220 -4.21 -17.72 -7.09
C GLY A 220 -4.44 -17.20 -5.65
N LEU A 221 -4.07 -15.95 -5.38
CA LEU A 221 -4.16 -15.32 -4.06
C LEU A 221 -5.53 -14.65 -3.87
N GLN A 222 -5.94 -14.51 -2.60
CA GLN A 222 -7.13 -13.77 -2.24
C GLN A 222 -6.97 -12.27 -2.54
N GLN A 223 -8.06 -11.64 -2.97
CA GLN A 223 -8.13 -10.21 -3.22
C GLN A 223 -8.74 -9.53 -1.98
N PRO A 224 -8.01 -8.63 -1.31
CA PRO A 224 -8.57 -7.90 -0.17
C PRO A 224 -9.62 -6.89 -0.65
N VAL A 225 -10.42 -6.41 0.29
CA VAL A 225 -11.26 -5.23 0.08
C VAL A 225 -10.36 -3.99 0.07
N TYR A 226 -10.51 -3.13 -0.93
CA TYR A 226 -9.73 -1.91 -1.07
C TYR A 226 -10.52 -0.67 -0.63
N GLY A 227 -9.84 0.25 0.03
CA GLY A 227 -10.33 1.60 0.33
C GLY A 227 -9.21 2.61 0.21
N HIS A 228 -9.41 3.64 -0.62
CA HIS A 228 -8.38 4.65 -0.86
C HIS A 228 -8.74 6.00 -0.22
N ILE A 229 -7.99 6.43 0.80
CA ILE A 229 -8.18 7.71 1.49
C ILE A 229 -7.56 8.87 0.70
N PRO A 230 -8.07 10.11 0.84
CA PRO A 230 -7.49 11.26 0.17
C PRO A 230 -6.03 11.51 0.59
N VAL A 231 -5.27 12.15 -0.29
CA VAL A 231 -3.96 12.71 0.06
C VAL A 231 -4.11 14.14 0.57
N ILE A 232 -3.21 14.57 1.45
CA ILE A 232 -3.17 15.96 1.88
C ILE A 232 -2.41 16.77 0.82
N VAL A 233 -2.96 17.92 0.43
CA VAL A 233 -2.37 18.84 -0.54
C VAL A 233 -2.18 20.22 0.08
N ASN A 234 -1.14 20.93 -0.38
CA ASN A 234 -0.93 22.33 -0.02
C ASN A 234 -1.86 23.26 -0.80
N THR A 235 -1.77 24.56 -0.52
CA THR A 235 -2.55 25.62 -1.22
C THR A 235 -2.33 25.67 -2.75
N GLU A 236 -1.22 25.12 -3.25
CA GLU A 236 -0.90 25.01 -4.68
C GLU A 236 -1.41 23.68 -5.29
N GLY A 237 -2.12 22.85 -4.51
CA GLY A 237 -2.60 21.53 -4.92
C GLY A 237 -1.51 20.46 -4.98
N GLN A 238 -0.30 20.75 -4.51
CA GLN A 238 0.81 19.80 -4.47
C GLN A 238 0.66 18.88 -3.27
N LYS A 239 0.88 17.59 -3.49
CA LYS A 239 0.80 16.58 -2.44
C LYS A 239 1.86 16.84 -1.37
N LEU A 240 1.41 16.94 -0.11
CA LEU A 240 2.31 16.88 1.04
C LEU A 240 3.00 15.52 1.08
N SER A 241 4.26 15.51 0.69
CA SER A 241 5.11 14.33 0.68
C SER A 241 6.51 14.69 1.14
N LYS A 242 7.31 13.67 1.48
CA LYS A 242 8.73 13.85 1.82
C LYS A 242 9.52 14.60 0.74
N GLN A 243 9.15 14.44 -0.55
CA GLN A 243 9.80 15.15 -1.65
C GLN A 243 9.48 16.65 -1.70
N HIS A 244 8.39 17.08 -1.05
CA HIS A 244 7.95 18.46 -0.95
C HIS A 244 8.14 19.05 0.46
N HIS A 245 9.15 18.57 1.19
CA HIS A 245 9.52 19.09 2.52
C HIS A 245 8.44 18.97 3.60
N ALA A 246 7.58 17.94 3.54
CA ALA A 246 6.62 17.69 4.62
C ALA A 246 7.36 17.54 5.96
N ALA A 247 7.01 18.37 6.94
CA ALA A 247 7.62 18.35 8.25
C ALA A 247 7.34 17.01 8.96
N PRO A 248 8.29 16.50 9.77
CA PRO A 248 8.04 15.39 10.67
C PRO A 248 6.84 15.70 11.59
N LEU A 249 6.15 14.66 12.06
CA LEU A 249 5.10 14.82 13.06
C LEU A 249 5.62 15.48 14.34
N ASP A 250 4.82 16.37 14.91
CA ASP A 250 5.04 16.86 16.27
C ASP A 250 4.57 15.82 17.29
N LEU A 251 5.51 15.08 17.85
CA LEU A 251 5.25 14.03 18.84
C LEU A 251 5.29 14.55 20.28
N SER A 252 5.55 15.85 20.49
CA SER A 252 5.47 16.46 21.83
C SER A 252 4.01 16.65 22.29
N SER A 253 3.08 16.67 21.33
CA SER A 253 1.64 16.86 21.56
C SER A 253 0.83 15.77 20.83
N PRO A 254 0.91 14.49 21.24
CA PRO A 254 0.33 13.36 20.50
C PRO A 254 -1.19 13.47 20.29
N THR A 255 -1.95 13.90 21.31
CA THR A 255 -3.41 14.12 21.18
C THR A 255 -3.73 15.13 20.09
N LEU A 256 -3.04 16.28 20.04
CA LEU A 256 -3.27 17.31 19.02
C LEU A 256 -2.90 16.80 17.62
N THR A 257 -1.83 16.01 17.51
CA THR A 257 -1.41 15.39 16.25
C THR A 257 -2.47 14.41 15.73
N LEU A 258 -3.00 13.53 16.60
CA LEU A 258 -4.11 12.63 16.25
C LEU A 258 -5.38 13.40 15.91
N TYR A 259 -5.71 14.43 16.68
CA TYR A 259 -6.90 15.25 16.47
C TYR A 259 -6.89 15.90 15.08
N LYS A 260 -5.76 16.49 14.68
CA LYS A 260 -5.56 17.01 13.31
C LYS A 260 -5.70 15.90 12.26
N GLY A 261 -5.15 14.72 12.52
CA GLY A 261 -5.34 13.54 11.68
C GLY A 261 -6.83 13.20 11.45
N LEU A 262 -7.64 13.24 12.51
CA LEU A 262 -9.09 13.01 12.43
C LEU A 262 -9.82 14.12 11.66
N GLN A 263 -9.36 15.37 11.76
CA GLN A 263 -9.89 16.48 10.95
C GLN A 263 -9.62 16.26 9.46
N TYR A 264 -8.38 15.90 9.08
CA TYR A 264 -8.06 15.54 7.70
C TYR A 264 -8.90 14.36 7.21
N LEU A 265 -9.16 13.38 8.08
CA LEU A 265 -10.04 12.24 7.79
C LEU A 265 -11.54 12.58 7.85
N GLN A 266 -11.91 13.86 8.02
CA GLN A 266 -13.30 14.33 8.05
C GLN A 266 -14.16 13.62 9.12
N GLN A 267 -13.58 13.27 10.27
CA GLN A 267 -14.30 12.59 11.35
C GLN A 267 -14.99 13.55 12.33
N ALA A 268 -14.69 14.86 12.26
CA ALA A 268 -15.28 15.91 13.10
C ALA A 268 -15.29 15.60 14.62
N PRO A 269 -14.11 15.38 15.24
CA PRO A 269 -14.01 15.16 16.69
C PRO A 269 -14.50 16.37 17.50
N ASP A 270 -15.10 16.09 18.66
CA ASP A 270 -15.54 17.13 19.59
C ASP A 270 -14.36 18.01 20.04
N PRO A 271 -14.49 19.35 20.04
CA PRO A 271 -13.38 20.25 20.38
C PRO A 271 -12.77 20.00 21.77
N GLU A 272 -13.54 19.51 22.72
CA GLU A 272 -13.08 19.20 24.08
C GLU A 272 -12.03 18.08 24.09
N LEU A 273 -12.06 17.16 23.11
CA LEU A 273 -11.13 16.03 23.02
C LEU A 273 -9.70 16.46 22.70
N GLN A 274 -9.46 17.71 22.28
CA GLN A 274 -8.10 18.24 22.12
C GLN A 274 -7.29 18.20 23.43
N ASN A 275 -7.97 18.24 24.57
CA ASN A 275 -7.36 18.23 25.90
C ASN A 275 -7.37 16.84 26.56
N SER A 276 -7.82 15.80 25.83
CA SER A 276 -7.87 14.42 26.33
C SER A 276 -6.53 13.69 26.16
N SER A 277 -6.43 12.48 26.71
CA SER A 277 -5.32 11.57 26.39
C SER A 277 -5.45 11.01 24.96
N PRO A 278 -4.34 10.55 24.34
CA PRO A 278 -4.40 9.86 23.05
C PRO A 278 -5.34 8.65 23.09
N THR A 279 -5.34 7.88 24.19
CA THR A 279 -6.25 6.73 24.39
C THR A 279 -7.72 7.14 24.29
N GLU A 280 -8.13 8.19 25.00
CA GLU A 280 -9.52 8.65 25.02
C GLU A 280 -9.97 9.14 23.64
N LEU A 281 -9.12 9.91 22.95
CA LEU A 281 -9.39 10.38 21.60
C LEU A 281 -9.52 9.20 20.61
N LEU A 282 -8.61 8.23 20.67
CA LEU A 282 -8.67 7.04 19.81
C LEU A 282 -9.89 6.18 20.11
N HIS A 283 -10.29 6.03 21.38
CA HIS A 283 -11.50 5.31 21.75
C HIS A 283 -12.74 5.96 21.13
N TRP A 284 -12.86 7.29 21.24
CA TRP A 284 -13.92 8.05 20.58
C TRP A 284 -13.87 7.84 19.06
N ALA A 285 -12.69 7.95 18.45
CA ALA A 285 -12.50 7.84 17.01
C ALA A 285 -12.86 6.45 16.47
N ILE A 286 -12.57 5.38 17.21
CA ILE A 286 -12.94 4.01 16.85
C ILE A 286 -14.46 3.85 16.83
N GLN A 287 -15.16 4.40 17.82
CA GLN A 287 -16.63 4.33 17.91
C GLN A 287 -17.35 5.15 16.83
N HIS A 288 -16.73 6.25 16.38
CA HIS A 288 -17.30 7.19 15.42
C HIS A 288 -16.71 7.06 14.02
N TRP A 289 -15.83 6.08 13.78
CA TRP A 289 -15.18 5.88 12.49
C TRP A 289 -16.21 5.71 11.37
N ASN A 290 -16.23 6.66 10.44
CA ASN A 290 -17.11 6.66 9.30
C ASN A 290 -16.33 6.96 8.01
N PRO A 291 -15.91 5.93 7.25
CA PRO A 291 -15.19 6.13 5.99
C PRO A 291 -16.07 6.76 4.90
N ALA A 292 -17.40 6.78 5.04
CA ALA A 292 -18.30 7.43 4.08
C ALA A 292 -18.11 8.96 4.04
N ASN A 293 -17.55 9.57 5.09
CA ASN A 293 -17.20 11.00 5.11
C ASN A 293 -16.11 11.34 4.07
N LEU A 294 -15.33 10.33 3.66
CA LEU A 294 -14.26 10.44 2.67
C LEU A 294 -14.73 10.10 1.24
N LYS A 295 -16.01 9.73 1.06
CA LYS A 295 -16.51 9.21 -0.21
C LYS A 295 -16.25 10.17 -1.37
N ASN A 296 -15.64 9.66 -2.44
CA ASN A 296 -15.26 10.40 -3.65
C ASN A 296 -14.30 11.58 -3.41
N ARG A 297 -13.65 11.67 -2.24
CA ARG A 297 -12.61 12.67 -1.97
C ARG A 297 -11.25 12.09 -2.27
N ARG A 298 -10.51 12.72 -3.19
CA ARG A 298 -9.12 12.36 -3.51
C ARG A 298 -8.09 13.25 -2.82
N GLN A 299 -8.50 14.43 -2.36
CA GLN A 299 -7.61 15.43 -1.75
C GLN A 299 -8.28 16.10 -0.55
N VAL A 300 -7.47 16.53 0.41
CA VAL A 300 -7.84 17.38 1.55
C VAL A 300 -6.79 18.48 1.71
N ASP A 301 -7.22 19.69 2.04
CA ASP A 301 -6.34 20.86 2.19
C ASP A 301 -5.57 20.78 3.52
N GLU A 302 -4.28 21.14 3.51
CA GLU A 302 -3.43 21.13 4.70
C GLU A 302 -3.87 22.13 5.79
N HIS A 303 -4.61 23.19 5.43
CA HIS A 303 -5.07 24.25 6.32
C HIS A 303 -6.52 24.10 6.79
N GLN A 304 -7.14 22.93 6.56
CA GLN A 304 -8.51 22.63 6.99
C GLN A 304 -8.65 22.47 8.52
#